data_AF-A0A3S0MA75-F1
#
_entry.id   AF-A0A3S0MA75-F1
#
_cell.length_a   1.000
_cell.length_b   1.000
_cell.length_c   1.000
_cell.angle_alpha   90.00
_cell.angle_beta   90.00
_cell.angle_gamma   90.00
#
_symmetry.space_group_name_H-M   'P 1'
#
loop_
_entity.id
_entity.type
_entity.pdbx_description
1 polymer ?
#
loop_
_entity_poly.entity_id
_entity_poly.type
_entity_poly.pdbx_seq_one_letter_code
_entity_poly.pdbx_strand_id
1 'polypeptide(L)'
;MAHRWLHPLHAFLLAGAAYFFVSGLLSDWAYFSTQEIQWKNFAMWLIMGGLICAGFASLWALVDVIRAAGDRGRRLVYLLLMLAAFILEFINELVHAKDAWASMPDGLILSVIAALLVIIAAGLGLSSRWVGR
;
A
#
# COMPACT_ATOMS: atom_id res chain seq x y z
N MET A 1 27.05 10.73 14.11
CA MET A 1 25.73 10.06 14.15
C MET A 1 25.28 9.82 12.72
N ALA A 2 25.48 8.63 12.17
CA ALA A 2 25.06 8.33 10.80
C ALA A 2 23.55 8.00 10.83
N HIS A 3 22.73 8.93 10.34
CA HIS A 3 21.30 8.70 10.11
C HIS A 3 21.18 7.66 8.99
N ARG A 4 20.91 6.40 9.33
CA ARG A 4 20.61 5.40 8.30
C ARG A 4 19.16 5.61 7.88
N TRP A 5 18.97 6.23 6.73
CA TRP A 5 17.67 6.32 6.09
C TRP A 5 17.21 4.93 5.62
N LEU A 6 15.91 4.76 5.36
CA LEU A 6 15.44 3.65 4.53
C LEU A 6 16.34 3.55 3.29
N HIS A 7 16.65 2.32 2.87
CA HIS A 7 17.37 2.14 1.61
C HIS A 7 16.59 2.89 0.50
N PRO A 8 17.24 3.70 -0.36
CA PRO A 8 16.53 4.58 -1.30
C PRO A 8 15.51 3.84 -2.17
N LEU A 9 15.84 2.61 -2.58
CA LEU A 9 14.93 1.75 -3.33
C LEU A 9 13.68 1.34 -2.50
N HIS A 10 13.83 1.03 -1.21
CA HIS A 10 12.70 0.71 -0.35
C HIS A 10 11.82 1.96 -0.13
N ALA A 11 12.43 3.12 0.09
CA ALA A 11 11.68 4.38 0.20
C ALA A 11 10.91 4.70 -1.09
N PHE A 12 11.51 4.47 -2.26
CA PHE A 12 10.86 4.62 -3.56
C PHE A 12 9.67 3.67 -3.71
N LEU A 13 9.84 2.38 -3.38
CA LEU A 13 8.76 1.39 -3.44
C LEU A 13 7.61 1.72 -2.49
N LEU A 14 7.92 2.17 -1.27
CA LEU A 14 6.92 2.60 -0.28
C LEU A 14 6.14 3.83 -0.77
N ALA A 15 6.84 4.84 -1.27
CA ALA A 15 6.21 6.04 -1.82
C ALA A 15 5.37 5.72 -3.06
N GLY A 16 5.86 4.83 -3.94
CA GLY A 16 5.13 4.32 -5.09
C GLY A 16 3.84 3.62 -4.69
N ALA A 17 3.90 2.69 -3.74
CA ALA A 17 2.72 2.01 -3.22
C ALA A 17 1.68 2.99 -2.64
N ALA A 18 2.13 3.97 -1.85
CA ALA A 18 1.25 4.99 -1.30
C ALA A 18 0.59 5.85 -2.38
N TYR A 19 1.37 6.32 -3.37
CA TYR A 19 0.84 7.09 -4.50
C TYR A 19 -0.21 6.30 -5.28
N PHE A 20 0.08 5.05 -5.61
CA PHE A 20 -0.82 4.20 -6.39
C PHE A 20 -2.11 3.87 -5.65
N PHE A 21 -2.05 3.41 -4.39
CA PHE A 21 -3.25 3.04 -3.64
C PHE A 21 -4.13 4.26 -3.32
N VAL A 22 -3.54 5.42 -2.99
CA VAL A 22 -4.31 6.65 -2.79
C VAL A 22 -4.96 7.11 -4.10
N SER A 23 -4.25 7.02 -5.22
CA SER A 23 -4.83 7.35 -6.53
C SER A 23 -5.93 6.36 -6.92
N GLY A 24 -5.77 5.07 -6.58
CA GLY A 24 -6.78 4.02 -6.77
C GLY A 24 -8.05 4.34 -5.99
N LEU A 25 -7.93 4.69 -4.70
CA LEU A 25 -9.03 5.17 -3.88
C LEU A 25 -9.75 6.38 -4.49
N LEU A 26 -9.02 7.39 -4.95
CA LEU A 26 -9.63 8.57 -5.57
C LEU A 26 -10.40 8.20 -6.84
N SER A 27 -9.92 7.20 -7.58
CA SER A 27 -10.56 6.68 -8.78
C SER A 27 -11.82 5.87 -8.43
N ASP A 28 -11.76 5.02 -7.41
CA ASP A 28 -12.92 4.29 -6.87
C ASP A 28 -14.00 5.25 -6.40
N TRP A 29 -13.61 6.32 -5.70
CA TRP A 29 -14.53 7.34 -5.23
C TRP A 29 -15.17 8.10 -6.39
N ALA A 30 -14.40 8.44 -7.43
CA ALA A 30 -14.92 9.06 -8.64
C ALA A 30 -15.90 8.13 -9.36
N TYR A 31 -15.58 6.84 -9.54
CA TYR A 31 -16.49 5.85 -10.11
C TYR A 31 -17.77 5.73 -9.29
N PHE A 32 -17.66 5.61 -7.97
CA PHE A 32 -18.82 5.52 -7.09
C PHE A 32 -19.74 6.75 -7.21
N SER A 33 -19.15 7.93 -7.39
CA SER A 33 -19.89 9.20 -7.46
C SER A 33 -20.49 9.48 -8.83
N THR A 34 -19.79 9.15 -9.93
CA THR A 34 -20.20 9.52 -11.29
C THR A 34 -20.71 8.36 -12.14
N GLN A 35 -20.44 7.12 -11.72
CA GLN A 35 -20.73 5.88 -12.46
C GLN A 35 -20.02 5.79 -13.83
N GLU A 36 -18.98 6.60 -14.06
CA GLU A 36 -18.19 6.58 -15.30
C GLU A 36 -17.15 5.45 -15.26
N ILE A 37 -17.30 4.46 -16.15
CA ILE A 37 -16.48 3.22 -16.18
C ILE A 37 -14.98 3.49 -16.36
N GLN A 38 -14.60 4.62 -16.95
CA GLN A 38 -13.18 4.99 -17.11
C GLN A 38 -12.45 5.14 -15.77
N TRP A 39 -13.15 5.60 -14.73
CA TRP A 39 -12.58 5.66 -13.38
C TRP A 39 -12.30 4.27 -12.80
N LYS A 40 -13.20 3.32 -13.02
CA LYS A 40 -13.00 1.92 -12.61
C LYS A 40 -11.80 1.29 -13.33
N ASN A 41 -11.67 1.53 -14.63
CA ASN A 41 -10.52 1.05 -15.40
C ASN A 41 -9.21 1.66 -14.89
N PHE A 42 -9.22 2.96 -14.57
CA PHE A 42 -8.05 3.64 -14.02
C PHE A 42 -7.69 3.11 -12.62
N ALA A 43 -8.68 2.88 -11.76
CA ALA A 43 -8.49 2.27 -10.44
C ALA A 43 -7.78 0.92 -10.56
N MET A 44 -8.26 0.02 -11.43
CA MET A 44 -7.64 -1.29 -11.67
C MET A 44 -6.15 -1.16 -12.07
N TRP A 45 -5.82 -0.30 -13.04
CA TRP A 45 -4.41 -0.14 -13.42
C TRP A 45 -3.54 0.44 -12.29
N LEU A 46 -4.08 1.38 -11.50
CA LEU A 46 -3.37 1.98 -10.38
C LEU A 46 -3.16 0.99 -9.24
N ILE A 47 -4.19 0.22 -8.87
CA ILE A 47 -4.12 -0.78 -7.80
C ILE A 47 -3.11 -1.86 -8.19
N MET A 48 -3.15 -2.36 -9.43
CA MET A 48 -2.15 -3.30 -9.94
C MET A 48 -0.71 -2.74 -9.83
N GLY A 49 -0.47 -1.49 -10.23
CA GLY A 49 0.82 -0.83 -10.07
C GLY A 49 1.26 -0.71 -8.59
N GLY A 50 0.32 -0.37 -7.72
CA GLY A 50 0.52 -0.29 -6.27
C GLY A 50 0.86 -1.64 -5.66
N LEU A 51 0.23 -2.73 -6.10
CA LEU A 51 0.50 -4.10 -5.63
C LEU A 51 1.93 -4.53 -5.95
N ILE A 52 2.46 -4.17 -7.12
CA ILE A 52 3.85 -4.45 -7.47
C ILE A 52 4.79 -3.72 -6.50
N CYS A 53 4.59 -2.42 -6.28
CA CYS A 53 5.39 -1.64 -5.34
C CYS A 53 5.28 -2.15 -3.91
N ALA A 54 4.05 -2.41 -3.43
CA ALA A 54 3.75 -2.88 -2.09
C ALA A 54 4.32 -4.29 -1.84
N GLY A 55 4.28 -5.17 -2.84
CA GLY A 55 4.87 -6.50 -2.79
C GLY A 55 6.38 -6.44 -2.56
N PHE A 56 7.11 -5.67 -3.38
CA PHE A 56 8.56 -5.51 -3.21
C PHE A 56 8.92 -4.80 -1.91
N ALA A 57 8.17 -3.77 -1.51
CA ALA A 57 8.37 -3.10 -0.21
C ALA A 57 8.13 -4.06 0.98
N SER A 58 7.15 -4.95 0.88
CA SER A 58 6.87 -5.98 1.90
C SER A 58 7.98 -7.02 1.98
N LEU A 59 8.52 -7.47 0.84
CA LEU A 59 9.68 -8.37 0.81
C LEU A 59 10.91 -7.73 1.46
N TRP A 60 11.13 -6.43 1.20
CA TRP A 60 12.22 -5.69 1.85
C TRP A 60 12.02 -5.61 3.36
N ALA A 61 10.80 -5.25 3.79
CA ALA A 61 10.41 -5.20 5.19
C ALA A 61 10.61 -6.54 5.91
N LEU A 62 10.33 -7.65 5.22
CA LEU A 62 10.54 -9.00 5.74
C LEU A 62 12.03 -9.28 5.96
N VAL A 63 12.88 -8.96 4.98
CA VAL A 63 14.34 -9.10 5.13
C VAL A 63 14.85 -8.26 6.29
N ASP A 64 14.33 -7.03 6.45
CA ASP A 64 14.69 -6.14 7.55
C ASP A 64 14.25 -6.65 8.93
N VAL A 65 13.14 -7.37 9.03
CA VAL A 65 12.69 -8.04 10.26
C VAL A 65 13.57 -9.25 10.57
N ILE A 66 13.93 -10.05 9.57
CA ILE A 66 14.78 -11.24 9.74
C ILE A 66 16.19 -10.85 10.18
N ARG A 67 16.73 -9.74 9.64
CA ARG A 67 18.09 -9.26 9.93
C ARG A 67 18.19 -8.38 11.19
N ALA A 68 17.08 -8.04 11.84
CA ALA A 68 17.07 -7.11 12.95
C ALA A 68 17.63 -7.74 14.25
N ALA A 69 18.76 -7.23 14.73
CA ALA A 69 19.28 -7.49 16.08
C ALA A 69 18.59 -6.62 17.16
N GLY A 70 17.89 -5.54 16.76
CA GLY A 70 17.19 -4.60 17.64
C GLY A 70 15.99 -3.90 16.95
N ASP A 71 15.05 -3.40 17.75
CA ASP A 71 13.76 -2.78 17.33
C ASP A 71 12.88 -3.67 16.42
N ARG A 72 12.82 -4.97 16.73
CA ARG A 72 12.04 -5.96 15.97
C ARG A 72 10.54 -5.67 15.97
N GLY A 73 10.02 -5.11 17.07
CA GLY A 73 8.59 -4.80 17.22
C GLY A 73 8.10 -3.78 16.19
N ARG A 74 8.78 -2.64 16.05
CA ARG A 74 8.39 -1.60 15.09
C ARG A 74 8.50 -2.06 13.64
N ARG A 75 9.56 -2.81 13.31
CA ARG A 75 9.75 -3.41 11.97
C ARG A 75 8.64 -4.41 11.64
N LEU A 76 8.22 -5.21 12.63
CA LEU A 76 7.12 -6.15 12.48
C LEU A 76 5.79 -5.41 12.25
N VAL A 77 5.49 -4.34 13.00
CA VAL A 77 4.30 -3.52 12.78
C VAL A 77 4.29 -2.94 11.37
N TYR A 78 5.42 -2.38 10.91
CA TYR A 78 5.55 -1.87 9.53
C TYR A 78 5.30 -2.96 8.48
N LEU A 79 5.92 -4.14 8.64
CA LEU A 79 5.68 -5.29 7.75
C LEU A 79 4.21 -5.70 7.73
N LEU A 80 3.56 -5.80 8.89
CA LEU A 80 2.15 -6.19 9.00
C LEU A 80 1.22 -5.18 8.33
N LEU A 81 1.48 -3.88 8.48
CA LEU A 81 0.72 -2.84 7.79
C LEU A 81 0.85 -2.94 6.26
N MET A 82 2.08 -3.13 5.77
CA MET A 82 2.33 -3.30 4.33
C MET A 82 1.68 -4.56 3.76
N LEU A 83 1.78 -5.69 4.48
CA LEU A 83 1.12 -6.94 4.09
C LEU A 83 -0.40 -6.82 4.11
N ALA A 84 -0.97 -6.18 5.13
CA ALA A 84 -2.41 -5.97 5.22
C ALA A 84 -2.91 -5.08 4.07
N ALA A 85 -2.22 -3.97 3.76
CA ALA A 85 -2.54 -3.13 2.62
C ALA A 85 -2.46 -3.90 1.29
N PHE A 86 -1.38 -4.69 1.10
CA PHE A 86 -1.20 -5.54 -0.08
C PHE A 86 -2.33 -6.56 -0.23
N ILE A 87 -2.69 -7.28 0.84
CA ILE A 87 -3.74 -8.30 0.79
C ILE A 87 -5.10 -7.67 0.48
N LEU A 88 -5.42 -6.54 1.11
CA LEU A 88 -6.69 -5.85 0.88
C LEU A 88 -6.80 -5.36 -0.57
N GLU A 89 -5.74 -4.78 -1.13
CA GLU A 89 -5.74 -4.32 -2.53
C GLU A 89 -5.70 -5.47 -3.52
N PHE A 90 -5.10 -6.61 -3.15
CA PHE A 90 -5.15 -7.82 -3.96
C PHE A 90 -6.59 -8.34 -4.03
N ILE A 91 -7.30 -8.36 -2.90
CA ILE A 91 -8.73 -8.70 -2.88
C ILE A 91 -9.52 -7.64 -3.65
N ASN A 92 -9.17 -6.36 -3.53
CA ASN A 92 -9.81 -5.27 -4.25
C ASN A 92 -9.72 -5.46 -5.77
N GLU A 93 -8.57 -5.92 -6.28
CA GLU A 93 -8.42 -6.28 -7.69
C GLU A 93 -9.36 -7.40 -8.13
N LEU A 94 -9.49 -8.44 -7.30
CA LEU A 94 -10.44 -9.53 -7.56
C LEU A 94 -11.90 -9.03 -7.54
N VAL A 95 -12.20 -8.02 -6.72
CA VAL A 95 -13.50 -7.34 -6.70
C VAL A 95 -13.69 -6.50 -7.96
N HIS A 96 -12.65 -5.81 -8.43
CA HIS A 96 -12.66 -5.03 -9.67
C HIS A 96 -12.85 -5.89 -10.92
N ALA A 97 -12.41 -7.15 -10.89
CA ALA A 97 -12.66 -8.14 -11.94
C ALA A 97 -14.14 -8.56 -12.07
N LYS A 98 -14.99 -8.26 -11.08
CA LYS A 98 -16.44 -8.40 -11.22
C LYS A 98 -16.97 -7.37 -12.22
N ASP A 99 -18.21 -7.58 -12.66
CA ASP A 99 -18.93 -6.59 -13.44
C ASP A 99 -19.00 -5.22 -12.71
N ALA A 100 -19.09 -4.13 -13.49
CA ALA A 100 -19.07 -2.75 -13.00
C ALA A 100 -20.05 -2.48 -11.85
N TRP A 101 -21.26 -3.02 -11.93
CA TRP A 101 -22.27 -2.81 -10.90
C TRP A 101 -22.08 -3.71 -9.67
N ALA A 102 -21.37 -4.83 -9.82
CA ALA A 102 -21.14 -5.81 -8.75
C ALA A 102 -19.86 -5.55 -7.93
N SER A 103 -18.99 -4.65 -8.39
CA SER A 103 -17.72 -4.33 -7.72
C SER A 103 -17.85 -3.27 -6.62
N MET A 104 -18.95 -2.51 -6.59
CA MET A 104 -19.20 -1.45 -5.60
C MET A 104 -20.40 -1.81 -4.71
N PRO A 105 -20.38 -1.44 -3.41
CA PRO A 105 -19.41 -0.55 -2.73
C PRO A 105 -18.15 -1.26 -2.19
N ASP A 106 -18.05 -2.58 -2.32
CA ASP A 106 -16.96 -3.38 -1.73
C ASP A 106 -15.57 -2.85 -2.11
N GLY A 107 -15.34 -2.53 -3.39
CA GLY A 107 -14.05 -2.05 -3.87
C GLY A 107 -13.63 -0.73 -3.22
N LEU A 108 -14.56 0.21 -3.09
CA LEU A 108 -14.34 1.49 -2.41
C LEU A 108 -13.99 1.31 -0.93
N ILE A 109 -14.66 0.39 -0.24
CA ILE A 109 -14.38 0.12 1.19
C ILE A 109 -12.97 -0.46 1.33
N LEU A 110 -12.58 -1.39 0.46
CA LEU A 110 -11.25 -2.00 0.47
C LEU A 110 -10.16 -0.96 0.19
N SER A 111 -10.33 -0.10 -0.81
CA SER A 111 -9.35 0.94 -1.13
C SER A 111 -9.22 2.00 -0.03
N VAL A 112 -10.31 2.38 0.66
CA VAL A 112 -10.24 3.27 1.83
C VAL A 112 -9.35 2.67 2.92
N ILE A 113 -9.59 1.41 3.28
CA ILE A 113 -8.85 0.76 4.36
C ILE A 113 -7.37 0.60 3.95
N ALA A 114 -7.10 0.13 2.74
CA ALA A 114 -5.74 -0.07 2.26
C ALA A 114 -4.95 1.24 2.12
N ALA A 115 -5.58 2.31 1.62
CA ALA A 115 -4.98 3.63 1.56
C ALA A 115 -4.59 4.15 2.95
N LEU A 116 -5.46 3.99 3.96
CA LEU A 116 -5.13 4.36 5.33
C LEU A 116 -3.94 3.57 5.88
N LEU A 117 -3.93 2.25 5.66
CA LEU A 117 -2.83 1.39 6.10
C LEU A 117 -1.50 1.79 5.45
N VAL A 118 -1.48 2.03 4.14
CA VAL A 118 -0.23 2.42 3.44
C VAL A 118 0.23 3.82 3.84
N ILE A 119 -0.68 4.76 4.12
CA ILE A 119 -0.33 6.08 4.65
C ILE A 119 0.30 5.96 6.04
N ILE A 120 -0.26 5.13 6.94
CA ILE A 120 0.32 4.87 8.26
C ILE A 120 1.69 4.19 8.11
N ALA A 121 1.82 3.20 7.21
CA ALA A 121 3.08 2.53 6.93
C ALA A 121 4.12 3.50 6.35
N ALA A 122 3.72 4.41 5.45
CA ALA A 122 4.57 5.46 4.90
C ALA A 122 5.03 6.43 5.99
N GLY A 123 4.11 6.87 6.85
CA GLY A 123 4.41 7.69 8.02
C GLY A 123 5.41 7.00 8.95
N LEU A 124 5.24 5.71 9.23
CA LEU A 124 6.19 4.94 10.05
C LEU A 124 7.54 4.75 9.35
N GLY A 125 7.55 4.41 8.07
CA GLY A 125 8.77 4.12 7.31
C GLY A 125 9.63 5.35 7.07
N LEU A 126 9.00 6.46 6.65
CA LEU A 126 9.67 7.71 6.28
C LEU A 126 10.01 8.59 7.48
N SER A 127 9.23 8.53 8.58
CA SER A 127 9.55 9.26 9.82
C SER A 127 10.50 8.50 10.76
N SER A 128 10.64 7.17 10.56
CA SER A 128 11.56 6.35 11.34
C SER A 128 13.01 6.71 11.05
N ARG A 129 13.69 7.18 12.09
CA ARG A 129 15.16 7.07 12.21
C ARG A 129 15.52 5.58 12.25
N TRP A 130 15.72 4.96 11.11
CA TRP A 130 16.23 3.59 11.05
C TRP A 130 17.65 3.58 11.66
N VAL A 131 17.86 2.72 12.65
CA VAL A 131 19.10 2.50 13.41
C VAL A 131 19.38 3.55 14.51
N GLY A 132 18.99 3.16 15.72
CA GLY A 132 19.36 3.81 16.98
C GLY A 132 19.30 2.81 18.13
N ARG A 133 20.05 1.71 18.02
CA ARG A 133 20.75 0.93 19.05
C ARG A 133 21.23 -0.39 18.46
#